data_AF-A0A958P6Z9-F1
#
_entry.id   AF-A0A958P6Z9-F1
#
_cell.length_a   1.000
_cell.length_b   1.000
_cell.length_c   1.000
_cell.angle_alpha   90.00
_cell.angle_beta   90.00
_cell.angle_gamma   90.00
#
_symmetry.space_group_name_H-M   'P 1'
#
loop_
_entity.id
_entity.type
_entity.pdbx_description
1 polymer ?
#
loop_
_entity_poly.entity_id
_entity_poly.type
_entity_poly.pdbx_seq_one_letter_code
_entity_poly.pdbx_strand_id
1 'polypeptide(L)'
;MEKWGKVSFSPNELMQKTFAQIDQSDIALIEFSEKGVGLGIEAGYAFSKGIPVHVIAKAGTDISSTMRGIATKIVHYENFSEIDL
;
A
#
# COMPACT_ATOMS: atom_id res chain seq x y z
N MET A 1 9.58 5.82 -7.48
CA MET A 1 10.32 5.43 -8.71
C MET A 1 9.82 6.11 -9.98
N GLU A 2 8.50 6.17 -10.23
CA GLU A 2 7.95 6.69 -11.50
C GLU A 2 7.87 8.22 -11.62
N LYS A 3 8.16 8.96 -10.54
CA LYS A 3 8.12 10.43 -10.50
C LYS A 3 6.82 11.00 -11.11
N TRP A 4 5.66 10.51 -10.65
CA TRP A 4 4.33 10.90 -11.15
C TRP A 4 4.18 10.69 -12.67
N GLY A 5 4.62 9.53 -13.16
CA GLY A 5 4.56 9.17 -14.58
C GLY A 5 5.61 9.82 -15.47
N LYS A 6 6.52 10.64 -14.93
CA LYS A 6 7.66 11.21 -15.69
C LYS A 6 8.72 10.17 -16.05
N VAL A 7 8.75 9.06 -15.32
CA VAL A 7 9.61 7.91 -15.61
C VAL A 7 8.69 6.72 -15.82
N SER A 8 8.84 6.05 -16.97
CA SER A 8 8.08 4.85 -17.33
C SER A 8 9.00 3.64 -17.30
N PHE A 9 8.47 2.52 -16.83
CA PHE A 9 9.13 1.23 -16.80
C PHE A 9 8.27 0.21 -17.55
N SER A 10 8.89 -0.86 -18.04
CA SER A 10 8.08 -2.02 -18.45
C SER A 10 7.31 -2.56 -17.24
N PRO A 11 6.13 -3.18 -17.40
CA PRO A 11 5.38 -3.74 -16.27
C PRO A 11 6.21 -4.70 -15.40
N ASN A 12 7.07 -5.51 -16.04
CA ASN A 12 7.96 -6.42 -15.32
C ASN A 12 9.02 -5.67 -14.49
N GLU A 13 9.65 -4.66 -15.09
CA GLU A 13 10.66 -3.85 -14.39
C GLU A 13 10.04 -3.04 -13.25
N LEU A 14 8.84 -2.48 -13.45
CA LEU A 14 8.10 -1.78 -12.41
C LEU A 14 7.90 -2.68 -11.19
N MET A 15 7.32 -3.87 -11.39
CA MET A 15 7.04 -4.79 -10.29
C MET A 15 8.30 -5.30 -9.61
N GLN A 16 9.37 -5.60 -10.37
CA GLN A 16 10.66 -5.98 -9.78
C GLN A 16 11.23 -4.89 -8.86
N LYS A 17 11.16 -3.62 -9.29
CA LYS A 17 11.59 -2.49 -8.47
C LYS A 17 10.68 -2.30 -7.26
N THR A 18 9.35 -2.37 -7.44
CA THR A 18 8.38 -2.27 -6.34
C THR A 18 8.66 -3.31 -5.26
N PHE A 19 8.81 -4.58 -5.61
CA PHE A 19 9.09 -5.64 -4.64
C PHE A 19 10.44 -5.48 -3.96
N ALA A 20 11.47 -5.03 -4.70
CA ALA A 20 12.77 -4.73 -4.10
C ALA A 20 12.71 -3.58 -3.09
N GLN A 21 11.82 -2.59 -3.28
CA GLN A 21 11.59 -1.54 -2.30
C GLN A 21 10.82 -2.06 -1.08
N ILE A 22 9.80 -2.90 -1.28
CA ILE A 22 9.06 -3.54 -0.18
C ILE A 22 10.00 -4.39 0.67
N ASP A 23 10.86 -5.20 0.06
CA ASP A 23 11.83 -6.05 0.77
C ASP A 23 12.82 -5.28 1.66
N GLN A 24 13.03 -3.99 1.39
CA GLN A 24 13.90 -3.10 2.16
C GLN A 24 13.15 -2.27 3.20
N SER A 25 11.84 -2.48 3.35
CA SER A 25 10.98 -1.70 4.23
C SER A 25 10.67 -2.43 5.53
N ASP A 26 10.62 -1.69 6.63
CA ASP A 26 10.15 -2.21 7.93
C ASP A 26 8.62 -2.33 7.99
N ILE A 27 7.91 -1.58 7.14
CA ILE A 27 6.45 -1.52 7.09
C ILE A 27 5.93 -1.18 5.70
N ALA A 28 4.79 -1.75 5.32
CA ALA A 28 4.03 -1.37 4.14
C ALA A 28 2.83 -0.50 4.55
N LEU A 29 2.89 0.80 4.26
CA LEU A 29 1.78 1.73 4.46
C LEU A 29 0.97 1.86 3.18
N ILE A 30 -0.29 1.43 3.22
CA ILE A 30 -1.22 1.42 2.09
C ILE A 30 -2.28 2.49 2.31
N GLU A 31 -2.28 3.52 1.47
CA GLU A 31 -3.40 4.46 1.36
C GLU A 31 -4.48 3.79 0.49
N PHE A 32 -5.65 3.56 1.08
CA PHE A 32 -6.72 2.76 0.48
C PHE A 32 -8.04 3.52 0.32
N SER A 33 -8.00 4.86 0.34
CA SER A 33 -9.19 5.69 0.05
C SER A 33 -9.70 5.50 -1.37
N GLU A 34 -8.79 5.17 -2.31
CA GLU A 34 -9.13 4.84 -3.69
C GLU A 34 -8.69 3.41 -4.02
N LYS A 35 -9.55 2.66 -4.72
CA LYS A 35 -9.25 1.29 -5.12
C LYS A 35 -8.23 1.29 -6.26
N GLY A 36 -6.95 1.10 -5.92
CA GLY A 36 -5.88 0.85 -6.89
C GLY A 36 -5.70 -0.65 -7.16
N VAL A 37 -5.61 -1.02 -8.44
CA VAL A 37 -5.41 -2.41 -8.89
C VAL A 37 -4.09 -3.03 -8.38
N GLY A 38 -3.07 -2.21 -8.14
CA GLY A 38 -1.76 -2.65 -7.63
C GLY A 38 -1.68 -2.82 -6.11
N LEU A 39 -2.54 -2.13 -5.35
CA LEU A 39 -2.42 -2.07 -3.88
C LEU A 39 -2.53 -3.44 -3.22
N GLY A 40 -3.40 -4.30 -3.74
CA GLY A 40 -3.56 -5.66 -3.24
C GLY A 40 -2.34 -6.54 -3.50
N ILE A 41 -1.64 -6.33 -4.63
CA ILE A 41 -0.43 -7.08 -4.98
C ILE A 41 0.72 -6.69 -4.05
N GLU A 42 0.90 -5.40 -3.83
CA GLU A 42 1.94 -4.84 -2.96
C GLU A 42 1.72 -5.25 -1.50
N ALA A 43 0.50 -5.08 -0.99
CA ALA A 43 0.13 -5.48 0.37
C ALA A 43 0.25 -6.99 0.58
N GLY A 44 -0.22 -7.80 -0.38
CA GLY A 44 -0.11 -9.25 -0.32
C GLY A 44 1.34 -9.73 -0.32
N TYR A 45 2.20 -9.08 -1.13
CA TYR A 45 3.63 -9.37 -1.14
C TYR A 45 4.28 -9.04 0.20
N ALA A 46 4.05 -7.84 0.75
CA ALA A 46 4.57 -7.43 2.05
C ALA A 46 4.15 -8.41 3.16
N PHE A 47 2.86 -8.75 3.22
CA PHE A 47 2.33 -9.74 4.14
C PHE A 47 3.04 -11.10 4.02
N SER A 48 3.29 -11.58 2.80
CA SER A 48 3.99 -12.85 2.57
C SER A 48 5.45 -12.85 3.07
N LYS A 49 6.08 -11.67 3.15
CA LYS A 49 7.43 -11.48 3.68
C LYS A 49 7.46 -11.26 5.19
N GLY A 50 6.31 -11.26 5.86
CA GLY A 50 6.19 -10.94 7.29
C GLY A 50 6.35 -9.45 7.59
N ILE A 51 6.28 -8.59 6.57
CA ILE A 51 6.33 -7.13 6.74
C ILE A 51 4.94 -6.65 7.14
N PRO A 52 4.78 -5.91 8.26
CA PRO A 52 3.48 -5.41 8.69
C PRO A 52 2.80 -4.54 7.62
N VAL A 53 1.50 -4.75 7.43
CA VAL A 53 0.68 -3.99 6.48
C VAL A 53 -0.19 -3.03 7.27
N HIS A 54 0.11 -1.73 7.21
CA HIS A 54 -0.73 -0.68 7.77
C HIS A 54 -1.58 -0.06 6.68
N VAL A 55 -2.88 -0.02 6.90
CA VAL A 55 -3.84 0.58 5.98
C VAL A 55 -4.32 1.90 6.56
N ILE A 56 -4.27 2.96 5.78
CA ILE A 56 -4.94 4.22 6.04
C ILE A 56 -6.02 4.42 4.98
N ALA A 57 -7.19 4.95 5.37
CA ALA A 57 -8.25 5.26 4.42
C ALA A 57 -9.13 6.40 4.94
N LYS A 58 -9.74 7.17 4.04
CA LYS A 58 -10.75 8.15 4.42
C LYS A 58 -11.91 7.49 5.16
N ALA A 59 -12.45 8.18 6.15
CA ALA A 59 -13.63 7.73 6.86
C ALA A 59 -14.78 7.43 5.89
N GLY A 60 -15.51 6.35 6.17
CA GLY A 60 -16.56 5.83 5.29
C GLY A 60 -16.06 4.99 4.10
N THR A 61 -14.74 4.88 3.87
CA THR A 61 -14.19 3.98 2.86
C THR A 61 -14.39 2.51 3.26
N ASP A 62 -14.95 1.71 2.34
CA ASP A 62 -15.06 0.27 2.53
C ASP A 62 -13.75 -0.44 2.19
N ILE A 63 -13.09 -0.99 3.20
CA ILE A 63 -11.90 -1.84 3.03
C ILE A 63 -12.33 -3.24 2.57
N SER A 64 -11.74 -3.78 1.51
CA SER A 64 -12.10 -5.13 1.05
C SER A 64 -11.78 -6.19 2.12
N SER A 65 -12.56 -7.28 2.14
CA SER A 65 -12.32 -8.41 3.06
C SER A 65 -10.90 -8.97 2.95
N THR A 66 -10.35 -9.03 1.73
CA THR A 66 -8.98 -9.48 1.46
C THR A 66 -7.93 -8.54 2.06
N MET A 67 -8.10 -7.23 1.95
CA MET A 67 -7.18 -6.26 2.54
C MET A 67 -7.26 -6.30 4.08
N ARG A 68 -8.48 -6.38 4.65
CA ARG A 68 -8.65 -6.56 6.11
C ARG A 68 -7.98 -7.84 6.62
N GLY A 69 -7.99 -8.91 5.83
CA GLY A 69 -7.40 -10.19 6.19
C GLY A 69 -5.87 -10.18 6.33
N ILE A 70 -5.19 -9.23 5.68
CA ILE A 70 -3.73 -9.10 5.71
C ILE A 70 -3.24 -7.87 6.48
N ALA A 71 -4.12 -6.91 6.78
CA ALA A 71 -3.77 -5.69 7.49
C ALA A 71 -3.41 -5.97 8.95
N THR A 72 -2.26 -5.49 9.38
CA THR A 72 -1.82 -5.46 10.79
C THR A 72 -2.53 -4.35 11.55
N LYS A 73 -2.76 -3.20 10.91
CA LYS A 73 -3.48 -2.06 11.48
C LYS A 73 -4.29 -1.36 10.40
N ILE A 74 -5.48 -0.87 10.76
CA ILE A 74 -6.31 -0.02 9.90
C ILE A 74 -6.63 1.27 10.65
N VAL A 75 -6.37 2.41 10.03
CA VAL A 75 -6.70 3.73 10.56
C VAL A 75 -7.58 4.46 9.56
N HIS A 76 -8.69 5.01 10.04
CA HIS A 76 -9.52 5.90 9.23
C HIS A 76 -9.20 7.35 9.58
N TYR A 77 -9.14 8.20 8.57
CA TYR A 77 -8.91 9.64 8.74
C TYR A 77 -10.02 10.45 8.07
N GLU A 78 -10.39 11.58 8.65
CA GLU A 78 -11.31 12.53 8.01
C GLU A 78 -10.52 13.55 7.19
N ASN A 79 -9.45 14.08 7.79
CA ASN A 79 -8.57 15.07 7.19
C ASN A 79 -7.13 14.58 7.15
N PHE A 80 -6.40 14.89 6.07
CA PHE A 80 -4.98 14.52 5.95
C PHE A 80 -4.11 15.08 7.08
N SER A 81 -4.52 16.18 7.72
CA SER A 81 -3.83 16.77 8.89
C SER A 81 -3.86 15.88 10.13
N GLU A 82 -4.69 14.84 10.16
CA GLU A 82 -4.76 13.86 11.26
C GLU A 82 -3.71 12.75 11.11
N ILE A 83 -3.07 12.66 9.94
CA ILE A 83 -2.02 11.70 9.65
C ILE A 83 -0.68 12.31 10.07
N ASP A 84 -0.38 12.24 11.36
CA ASP A 84 0.96 12.50 11.87
C ASP A 84 1.83 11.24 11.68
N LEU A 85 2.76 11.31 10.72
CA LEU A 85 3.76 10.28 10.39
C LEU A 85 5.17 10.73 10.77
#